data_AF-A0A7G9FUR8-F1
#
_entry.id   AF-A0A7G9FUR8-F1
#
_cell.length_a   1.000
_cell.length_b   1.000
_cell.length_c   1.000
_cell.angle_alpha   90.00
_cell.angle_beta   90.00
_cell.angle_gamma   90.00
#
_symmetry.space_group_name_H-M   'P 1'
#
loop_
_entity.id
_entity.type
_entity.pdbx_description
1 polymer ?
#
loop_
_entity_poly.entity_id
_entity_poly.type
_entity_poly.pdbx_seq_one_letter_code
_entity_poly.pdbx_strand_id
1 'polypeptide(L)'
;MSVELKLPPIYHRNGKDCYLDPIRQKLIYITPEETVRQKVISYLTDTLKVPSDMIVVEQHLSHYGLNTKKRADIVIHKPDKDSYLHGGSINLTSNTPFSIVI
;
A
#
# COMPACT_ATOMS: atom_id res chain seq x y z
N MET A 1 -15.88 -1.44 20.27
CA MET A 1 -15.95 -0.37 19.25
C MET A 1 -15.87 -1.02 17.89
N SER A 2 -16.88 -0.81 17.05
CA SER A 2 -16.81 -1.20 15.63
C SER A 2 -15.91 -0.18 14.93
N VAL A 3 -14.82 -0.63 14.32
CA VAL A 3 -13.97 0.25 13.50
C VAL A 3 -14.66 0.41 12.15
N GLU A 4 -15.20 1.59 11.87
CA GLU A 4 -15.75 1.90 10.55
C GLU A 4 -14.59 2.26 9.61
N LEU A 5 -14.31 1.36 8.66
CA LEU A 5 -13.24 1.53 7.68
C LEU A 5 -13.75 2.25 6.44
N LYS A 6 -13.06 3.33 6.06
CA LYS A 6 -13.44 4.16 4.91
C LYS A 6 -12.97 3.51 3.62
N LEU A 7 -13.81 3.55 2.60
CA LEU A 7 -13.43 3.18 1.24
C LEU A 7 -13.09 4.44 0.43
N PRO A 8 -12.19 4.35 -0.56
CA PRO A 8 -11.90 5.47 -1.45
C PRO A 8 -13.13 5.88 -2.27
N PRO A 9 -13.14 7.12 -2.82
CA PRO A 9 -14.19 7.55 -3.72
C PRO A 9 -14.28 6.64 -4.95
N ILE A 10 -15.52 6.44 -5.42
CA ILE A 10 -15.82 5.64 -6.60
C ILE A 10 -15.84 6.54 -7.84
N TYR A 11 -15.19 6.09 -8.90
CA TYR A 11 -15.16 6.73 -10.21
C TYR A 11 -15.62 5.74 -11.28
N HIS A 12 -16.14 6.24 -12.40
CA HIS A 12 -16.54 5.42 -13.53
C HIS A 12 -15.49 5.48 -14.64
N ARG A 13 -15.03 4.31 -15.10
CA ARG A 13 -14.09 4.18 -16.22
C ARG A 13 -14.51 3.01 -17.11
N ASN A 14 -14.69 3.26 -18.41
CA ASN A 14 -15.11 2.25 -19.40
C ASN A 14 -16.36 1.45 -18.97
N GLY A 15 -17.34 2.15 -18.38
CA GLY A 15 -18.60 1.54 -17.92
C GLY A 15 -18.47 0.67 -16.67
N LYS A 16 -17.35 0.74 -15.93
CA LYS A 16 -17.13 0.00 -14.69
C LYS A 16 -16.70 0.92 -13.56
N ASP A 17 -17.08 0.56 -12.35
CA ASP A 17 -16.73 1.28 -11.14
C ASP A 17 -15.29 0.98 -10.73
N CYS A 18 -14.59 2.02 -10.31
CA CYS A 18 -13.22 1.98 -9.85
C CYS A 18 -13.07 2.72 -8.52
N TYR A 19 -12.22 2.22 -7.64
CA TYR A 19 -11.66 3.04 -6.58
C TYR A 19 -10.52 3.90 -7.13
N LEU A 20 -10.38 5.12 -6.64
CA LEU A 20 -9.11 5.84 -6.73
C LEU A 20 -8.21 5.37 -5.58
N ASP A 21 -7.31 4.44 -5.88
CA ASP A 21 -6.39 3.86 -4.89
C ASP A 21 -5.48 4.97 -4.32
N PRO A 22 -5.53 5.26 -3.00
CA PRO A 22 -4.80 6.37 -2.39
C PRO A 22 -3.28 6.13 -2.30
N ILE A 23 -2.82 4.89 -2.43
CA ILE A 23 -1.40 4.54 -2.41
C ILE A 23 -0.84 4.54 -3.83
N ARG A 24 -1.52 3.88 -4.78
CA ARG A 24 -1.05 3.75 -6.17
C ARG A 24 -1.40 4.95 -7.05
N GLN A 25 -2.31 5.83 -6.60
CA GLN A 25 -2.80 6.99 -7.34
C GLN A 25 -3.36 6.60 -8.73
N LYS A 26 -4.12 5.50 -8.78
CA LYS A 26 -4.67 4.90 -10.01
C LYS A 26 -6.13 4.50 -9.82
N LEU A 27 -6.89 4.55 -10.92
CA LEU A 27 -8.24 3.98 -10.97
C LEU A 27 -8.16 2.46 -11.11
N ILE A 28 -8.60 1.74 -10.08
CA ILE A 28 -8.59 0.28 -10.00
C ILE A 28 -10.03 -0.23 -9.95
N TYR A 29 -10.37 -1.17 -10.83
CA TYR A 29 -11.71 -1.74 -10.85
C TYR A 29 -12.09 -2.34 -9.50
N ILE A 30 -13.32 -2.08 -9.06
CA ILE A 30 -13.83 -2.62 -7.82
C ILE A 30 -14.02 -4.13 -7.96
N THR A 31 -13.32 -4.88 -7.11
CA THR A 31 -13.53 -6.31 -6.89
C THR A 31 -13.71 -6.58 -5.39
N PRO A 32 -14.23 -7.76 -4.98
CA PRO A 32 -14.31 -8.11 -3.56
C PRO A 32 -12.95 -8.09 -2.88
N GLU A 33 -11.92 -8.64 -3.53
CA GLU A 33 -10.54 -8.65 -3.06
C GLU A 33 -9.97 -7.23 -2.91
N GLU A 34 -10.16 -6.37 -3.93
CA GLU A 34 -9.71 -4.99 -3.87
C GLU A 34 -10.44 -4.19 -2.77
N THR A 35 -11.72 -4.47 -2.54
CA THR A 35 -12.47 -3.85 -1.44
C THR A 35 -11.90 -4.23 -0.08
N VAL A 36 -11.44 -5.47 0.11
CA VAL A 36 -10.73 -5.89 1.31
C VAL A 36 -9.39 -5.17 1.42
N ARG A 37 -8.60 -5.12 0.34
CA ARG A 37 -7.31 -4.40 0.31
C ARG A 37 -7.46 -2.93 0.68
N GLN A 38 -8.44 -2.22 0.13
CA GLN A 38 -8.71 -0.82 0.45
C GLN A 38 -9.14 -0.62 1.91
N LYS A 39 -9.93 -1.55 2.48
CA LYS A 39 -10.26 -1.53 3.92
C LYS A 39 -9.02 -1.72 4.80
N VAL A 40 -8.11 -2.62 4.42
CA VAL A 40 -6.85 -2.82 5.14
C VAL A 40 -5.99 -1.56 5.05
N ILE A 41 -5.89 -0.93 3.88
CA ILE A 41 -5.18 0.35 3.71
C ILE A 41 -5.77 1.43 4.63
N SER A 42 -7.10 1.63 4.64
CA SER A 42 -7.75 2.59 5.55
C SER A 42 -7.49 2.26 7.02
N TYR A 43 -7.48 0.99 7.41
CA TYR A 43 -7.11 0.61 8.78
C TYR A 43 -5.67 1.02 9.12
N LEU A 44 -4.71 0.74 8.23
CA LEU A 44 -3.31 1.09 8.41
C LEU A 44 -3.11 2.61 8.52
N THR A 45 -3.73 3.40 7.62
CA THR A 45 -3.54 4.85 7.59
C THR A 45 -4.35 5.56 8.67
N ASP A 46 -5.63 5.20 8.83
CA ASP A 46 -6.57 5.98 9.63
C ASP A 46 -6.58 5.54 11.08
N THR A 47 -6.38 4.24 11.34
CA THR A 47 -6.37 3.68 12.70
C THR A 47 -4.95 3.56 13.24
N LEU A 48 -4.05 2.88 12.51
CA LEU A 48 -2.68 2.66 12.96
C LEU A 48 -1.72 3.82 12.67
N LYS A 49 -2.16 4.84 11.91
CA LYS A 49 -1.37 6.03 11.57
C LYS A 49 -0.06 5.70 10.85
N VAL A 50 -0.05 4.63 10.05
CA VAL A 50 1.07 4.31 9.16
C VAL A 50 1.11 5.36 8.04
N PRO A 51 2.23 6.10 7.88
CA PRO A 51 2.41 7.02 6.77
C PRO A 51 2.26 6.31 5.42
N SER A 52 1.53 6.93 4.48
CA SER A 52 1.23 6.32 3.18
C SER A 52 2.46 6.08 2.30
N ASP A 53 3.51 6.89 2.47
CA ASP A 53 4.81 6.75 1.81
C ASP A 53 5.59 5.50 2.24
N MET A 54 5.21 4.89 3.37
CA MET A 54 5.78 3.62 3.84
C MET A 54 5.00 2.39 3.34
N ILE A 55 3.83 2.58 2.73
CA ILE A 55 2.96 1.50 2.26
C ILE A 55 3.15 1.31 0.76
N VAL A 56 3.44 0.08 0.35
CA VAL A 56 3.50 -0.32 -1.05
C VAL A 56 2.50 -1.44 -1.28
N VAL A 57 1.72 -1.32 -2.34
CA VAL A 57 0.65 -2.26 -2.68
C VAL A 57 1.07 -3.06 -3.90
N GLU A 58 0.69 -4.35 -3.93
CA GLU A 58 0.79 -5.19 -5.13
C GLU A 58 2.25 -5.44 -5.60
N GLN A 59 3.18 -5.46 -4.64
CA GLN A 59 4.63 -5.43 -4.85
C GLN A 59 5.21 -6.80 -5.16
N HIS A 60 6.02 -6.88 -6.22
CA HIS A 60 6.68 -8.12 -6.59
C HIS A 60 7.86 -8.43 -5.67
N LEU A 61 7.90 -9.65 -5.12
CA LEU A 61 8.86 -10.05 -4.09
C LEU A 61 10.31 -10.11 -4.59
N SER A 62 10.53 -10.17 -5.92
CA SER A 62 11.88 -10.08 -6.49
C SER A 62 12.59 -8.76 -6.21
N HIS A 63 11.85 -7.68 -5.92
CA HIS A 63 12.45 -6.41 -5.49
C HIS A 63 13.16 -6.53 -4.14
N TYR A 64 12.90 -7.63 -3.42
CA TYR A 64 13.50 -7.94 -2.12
C TYR A 64 14.50 -9.10 -2.20
N GLY A 65 15.00 -9.39 -3.40
CA GLY A 65 16.01 -10.44 -3.62
C GLY A 65 15.45 -11.87 -3.61
N LEU A 66 14.12 -12.04 -3.53
CA LEU A 66 13.49 -13.35 -3.61
C LEU A 66 13.33 -13.79 -5.07
N ASN A 67 13.90 -14.92 -5.45
CA ASN A 67 13.77 -15.46 -6.82
C ASN A 67 12.40 -16.12 -7.03
N THR A 68 11.34 -15.31 -7.03
CA THR A 68 9.95 -15.75 -7.20
C THR A 68 9.14 -14.73 -7.98
N LYS A 69 8.11 -15.21 -8.70
CA LYS A 69 7.13 -14.37 -9.39
C LYS A 69 5.95 -13.93 -8.51
N LYS A 70 6.00 -14.26 -7.22
CA LYS A 70 4.95 -13.93 -6.26
C LYS A 70 4.94 -12.44 -5.94
N ARG A 71 3.75 -11.96 -5.58
CA ARG A 71 3.48 -10.58 -5.17
C ARG A 71 2.90 -10.62 -3.77
N ALA A 72 3.23 -9.59 -3.00
CA ALA A 72 2.55 -9.28 -1.76
C ALA A 72 1.43 -8.28 -2.04
N ASP A 73 0.31 -8.42 -1.33
CA ASP A 73 -0.81 -7.50 -1.47
C ASP A 73 -0.45 -6.15 -0.87
N ILE A 74 0.16 -6.17 0.32
CA ILE A 74 0.59 -4.96 1.03
C ILE A 74 1.94 -5.21 1.69
N VAL A 75 2.85 -4.25 1.51
CA VAL A 75 4.17 -4.23 2.12
C VAL A 75 4.33 -2.92 2.88
N ILE A 76 4.75 -3.00 4.15
CA ILE A 76 5.02 -1.82 4.97
C ILE A 76 6.52 -1.75 5.24
N HIS A 77 7.18 -0.73 4.66
CA HIS A 77 8.58 -0.43 4.92
C HIS A 77 8.75 0.17 6.32
N LYS A 78 9.90 -0.07 6.96
CA LYS A 78 10.31 0.67 8.15
C LYS A 78 10.82 2.05 7.75
N PRO A 79 10.60 3.06 8.60
CA PRO A 79 11.21 4.35 8.41
C PRO A 79 12.70 4.20 8.70
N ASP A 80 13.53 4.45 7.70
CA ASP A 80 14.96 4.59 7.92
C ASP A 80 15.21 5.96 8.59
N LYS A 81 15.89 5.97 9.75
CA LYS A 81 16.04 7.17 10.59
C LYS A 81 16.73 8.33 9.87
N ASP A 82 17.53 8.06 8.84
CA ASP A 82 18.26 9.09 8.10
C ASP A 82 17.45 9.67 6.92
N SER A 83 16.42 8.96 6.46
CA SER A 83 15.64 9.33 5.27
C SER A 83 14.64 10.47 5.51
N TYR A 84 14.11 10.62 6.74
CA TYR A 84 13.14 11.67 7.08
C TYR A 84 13.77 13.07 7.22
N LEU A 85 15.09 13.16 7.39
CA LEU A 85 15.76 14.43 7.67
C LEU A 85 16.14 15.22 6.39
N HIS A 86 16.05 14.63 5.19
CA HIS A 86 16.61 15.26 3.99
C HIS A 86 15.65 15.40 2.80
N GLY A 87 14.34 15.17 2.95
CA GLY A 87 13.36 15.44 1.89
C GLY A 87 13.69 14.82 0.52
N GLY A 88 14.50 13.75 0.53
CA GLY A 88 15.14 13.16 -0.63
C GLY A 88 14.61 11.76 -0.89
N SER A 89 14.51 11.42 -2.17
CA SER A 89 14.02 10.14 -2.68
C SER A 89 14.55 8.95 -1.88
N ILE A 90 13.64 8.15 -1.33
CA ILE A 90 13.93 6.91 -0.60
C ILE A 90 14.69 5.92 -1.49
N ASN A 91 15.99 5.75 -1.23
CA ASN A 91 16.79 4.71 -1.86
C ASN A 91 16.64 3.42 -1.04
N LEU A 92 15.82 2.49 -1.55
CA LEU A 92 15.49 1.19 -0.94
C LEU A 92 16.63 0.16 -1.04
N THR A 93 17.88 0.55 -0.76
CA THR A 93 19.05 -0.34 -0.92
C THR A 93 19.81 -0.50 0.38
N SER A 94 19.32 -1.37 1.28
CA SER A 94 20.14 -2.37 1.99
C SER A 94 19.32 -3.07 3.09
N ASN A 95 19.27 -4.40 3.03
CA ASN A 95 18.76 -5.32 4.06
C ASN A 95 17.27 -5.17 4.41
N THR A 96 16.42 -6.01 3.79
CA THR A 96 14.94 -5.92 3.73
C THR A 96 14.27 -5.38 5.00
N PRO A 97 13.91 -4.10 5.07
CA PRO A 97 13.38 -3.47 6.27
C PRO A 97 11.85 -3.43 6.22
N PHE A 98 11.20 -4.59 6.06
CA PHE A 98 9.73 -4.66 6.10
C PHE A 98 9.26 -5.00 7.50
N SER A 99 8.31 -4.25 8.02
CA SER A 99 7.66 -4.59 9.28
C SER A 99 6.63 -5.69 9.07
N ILE A 100 5.88 -5.64 7.95
CA ILE A 100 4.77 -6.54 7.66
C ILE A 100 4.67 -6.72 6.13
N VAL A 101 4.46 -7.97 5.70
CA VAL A 101 4.08 -8.36 4.34
C VAL A 101 2.78 -9.15 4.47
N ILE A 102 1.71 -8.68 3.84
CA ILE A 102 0.39 -9.33 3.80
C ILE A 102 0.22 -9.95 2.42
#